data_AF-A0A2M7VTH7-F1
#
_entry.id   AF-A0A2M7VTH7-F1
#
_cell.length_a   1.000
_cell.length_b   1.000
_cell.length_c   1.000
_cell.angle_alpha   90.00
_cell.angle_beta   90.00
_cell.angle_gamma   90.00
#
_symmetry.space_group_name_H-M   'P 1'
#
loop_
_entity.id
_entity.type
_entity.pdbx_description
1 polymer ?
#
loop_
_entity_poly.entity_id
_entity_poly.type
_entity_poly.pdbx_seq_one_letter_code
_entity_poly.pdbx_strand_id
1 'polypeptide(L)' 'MQKTLLGRTDIVDFPKLNLFNIDVKIDTGAYTSSFHCHHIELSNGVLKFQLLDPE' A
#
# COMPACT_ATOMS: atom_id res chain seq x y z
N MET A 1 -5.93 -11.20 22.27
CA MET A 1 -5.41 -11.29 20.89
C MET A 1 -3.96 -10.87 20.90
N GLN A 2 -3.08 -11.70 20.37
CA GLN A 2 -1.66 -11.36 20.21
C GLN A 2 -1.54 -10.44 19.00
N LYS A 3 -0.93 -9.26 19.18
CA LYS A 3 -0.66 -8.34 18.07
C LYS A 3 0.59 -8.82 17.34
N THR A 4 0.59 -8.79 16.02
CA THR A 4 1.80 -8.96 15.23
C THR A 4 2.76 -7.80 15.53
N LEU A 5 4.00 -8.12 15.87
CA LEU A 5 5.06 -7.12 16.00
C LEU A 5 5.60 -6.82 14.60
N LEU A 6 5.62 -5.54 14.21
CA LEU A 6 6.11 -5.08 12.92
C LEU A 6 7.40 -4.26 13.09
N GLY A 7 8.29 -4.37 12.10
CA GLY A 7 9.48 -3.52 12.02
C GLY A 7 9.18 -2.10 11.52
N ARG A 8 10.16 -1.20 11.60
CA ARG A 8 10.09 0.12 10.93
C ARG A 8 9.99 -0.02 9.41
N THR A 9 10.69 -1.02 8.87
CA THR A 9 10.57 -1.50 7.50
C THR A 9 10.18 -2.95 7.58
N ASP A 10 9.24 -3.37 6.74
CA ASP A 10 8.71 -4.73 6.74
C ASP A 10 8.20 -5.09 5.33
N ILE A 11 7.83 -6.36 5.15
CA ILE A 11 7.23 -6.88 3.92
C ILE A 11 5.79 -7.28 4.21
N VAL A 12 4.84 -6.78 3.40
CA VAL A 12 3.41 -7.06 3.59
C VAL A 12 2.71 -7.44 2.29
N ASP A 13 1.60 -8.17 2.44
CA ASP A 13 0.71 -8.53 1.34
C ASP A 13 -0.56 -7.69 1.38
N PHE A 14 -1.07 -7.31 0.20
CA PHE A 14 -2.40 -6.73 0.02
C PHE A 14 -3.24 -7.64 -0.90
N PRO A 15 -3.79 -8.76 -0.40
CA PRO A 15 -4.44 -9.76 -1.25
C PRO A 15 -5.64 -9.23 -2.04
N LYS A 16 -6.36 -8.24 -1.49
CA LYS A 16 -7.49 -7.57 -2.19
C LYS A 16 -7.06 -6.77 -3.41
N LEU A 17 -5.79 -6.38 -3.47
CA LEU A 17 -5.17 -5.66 -4.59
C LEU A 17 -4.30 -6.59 -5.44
N ASN A 18 -4.24 -7.90 -5.13
CA ASN A 18 -3.35 -8.87 -5.77
C ASN A 18 -1.86 -8.45 -5.73
N LEU A 19 -1.44 -7.85 -4.62
CA LEU A 19 -0.05 -7.44 -4.37
C LEU A 19 0.54 -8.31 -3.27
N PHE A 20 1.74 -8.81 -3.49
CA PHE A 20 2.45 -9.68 -2.56
C PHE A 20 3.90 -9.26 -2.42
N ASN A 21 4.49 -9.50 -1.26
CA ASN A 21 5.87 -9.14 -0.95
C ASN A 21 6.19 -7.66 -1.18
N ILE A 22 5.31 -6.76 -0.75
CA ILE A 22 5.51 -5.31 -0.90
C ILE A 22 6.35 -4.78 0.26
N ASP A 23 7.48 -4.15 -0.06
CA ASP A 23 8.28 -3.40 0.90
C ASP A 23 7.48 -2.19 1.42
N VAL A 24 7.34 -2.10 2.74
CA VAL A 24 6.62 -1.00 3.39
C VAL A 24 7.43 -0.39 4.52
N LYS A 25 7.16 0.88 4.77
CA LYS A 25 7.64 1.60 5.95
C LYS A 25 6.46 1.81 6.91
N ILE A 26 6.63 1.36 8.14
CA ILE A 26 5.69 1.63 9.23
C ILE A 26 6.08 2.96 9.87
N ASP A 27 5.26 3.99 9.61
CA ASP A 27 5.47 5.34 10.11
C ASP A 27 4.40 5.71 11.15
N THR A 28 4.71 5.51 12.42
CA THR A 28 3.78 5.83 13.53
C THR A 28 3.54 7.33 13.70
N GLY A 29 4.30 8.19 13.01
CA GLY A 29 4.09 9.63 12.98
C GLY A 29 3.04 10.08 11.96
N ALA A 30 2.62 9.20 11.04
CA ALA A 30 1.65 9.52 9.99
C ALA A 30 0.22 9.15 10.41
N TYR A 31 -0.73 10.04 10.17
CA TYR A 31 -2.15 9.78 10.42
C TYR A 31 -2.80 8.91 9.33
N THR A 32 -2.22 8.91 8.12
CA THR A 32 -2.71 8.20 6.94
C THR A 32 -1.60 7.39 6.28
N SER A 33 -2.00 6.45 5.42
CA SER A 33 -1.09 5.70 4.55
C SER A 33 -1.05 6.31 3.15
N SER A 34 0.02 6.05 2.41
CA SER A 34 0.18 6.48 1.02
C SER A 34 0.74 5.36 0.16
N PHE A 35 0.35 5.36 -1.12
CA PHE A 35 0.96 4.56 -2.17
C PHE A 35 1.51 5.49 -3.24
N HIS A 36 2.72 5.21 -3.70
CA HIS A 36 3.23 5.83 -4.92
C HIS A 36 2.50 5.22 -6.12
N CYS A 37 1.77 6.03 -6.87
CA CYS A 37 0.93 5.56 -7.97
C CYS A 37 0.73 6.62 -9.05
N HIS A 38 0.29 6.18 -10.21
CA HIS A 38 0.02 7.01 -11.39
C HIS A 38 -1.26 6.54 -12.09
N HIS A 39 -1.69 7.27 -13.14
CA HIS A 39 -2.93 7.00 -13.88
C HIS A 39 -4.17 6.81 -12.98
N ILE A 40 -4.48 7.83 -12.17
CA ILE A 40 -5.59 7.77 -11.20
C ILE A 40 -6.91 8.13 -11.90
N GLU A 41 -7.90 7.22 -11.86
CA GLU A 41 -9.22 7.44 -12.43
C GLU A 41 -10.34 6.95 -11.50
N LEU A 42 -11.49 7.64 -11.55
CA LEU A 42 -12.71 7.19 -10.88
C LEU A 42 -13.66 6.58 -11.92
N SER A 43 -13.99 5.30 -11.77
CA SER A 43 -14.84 4.57 -12.71
C SER A 43 -15.87 3.74 -11.94
N ASN A 44 -17.15 4.01 -12.17
CA ASN A 44 -18.28 3.32 -11.53
C ASN A 44 -18.19 3.27 -9.99
N GLY A 45 -17.74 4.37 -9.36
CA GLY A 45 -17.55 4.46 -7.91
C GLY A 45 -16.31 3.74 -7.37
N VAL A 46 -15.44 3.22 -8.25
CA VAL A 46 -14.17 2.57 -7.90
C VAL A 46 -13.02 3.45 -8.32
N LEU A 47 -12.08 3.70 -7.39
CA LEU A 47 -10.82 4.36 -7.68
C LEU A 47 -9.85 3.34 -8.26
N LYS A 48 -9.37 3.58 -9.48
CA LYS A 48 -8.35 2.77 -10.14
C LYS A 48 -7.08 3.59 -10.28
N PHE A 49 -5.94 2.92 -10.13
CA PHE A 49 -4.62 3.51 -10.22
C PHE A 49 -3.62 2.42 -10.58
N GLN A 50 -2.44 2.83 -11.05
CA GLN A 50 -1.33 1.94 -11.36
C GLN A 50 -0.23 2.11 -10.30
N LEU A 51 0.19 0.98 -9.73
CA LEU A 51 1.32 0.89 -8.81
C LEU A 51 2.53 0.46 -9.61
N LEU A 52 3.43 1.42 -9.85
CA LEU A 52 4.79 1.30 -10.38
C LEU A 52 5.26 2.73 -10.65
N ASP A 53 6.54 3.02 -10.56
CA ASP A 53 7.07 4.23 -11.21
C ASP A 53 7.43 3.80 -12.64
N PRO A 54 6.78 4.33 -13.69
CA PRO A 54 7.32 4.16 -15.03
C PRO A 54 8.74 4.75 -15.08
N GLU A 55 9.66 4.08 -15.79
CA GLU A 55 10.98 4.67 -16.08
C GLU A 55 10.85 6.01 -16.83
#